data_AF-A0A6G7K8J2-F1
#
_entry.id   AF-A0A6G7K8J2-F1
#
_cell.length_a   1.000
_cell.length_b   1.000
_cell.length_c   1.000
_cell.angle_alpha   90.00
_cell.angle_beta   90.00
_cell.angle_gamma   90.00
#
_symmetry.space_group_name_H-M   'P 1'
#
loop_
_entity.id
_entity.type
_entity.pdbx_description
1 polymer ?
#
loop_
_entity_poly.entity_id
_entity_poly.type
_entity_poly.pdbx_seq_one_letter_code
_entity_poly.pdbx_strand_id
1 'polypeptide(L)'
;MKKKLATLILTSSLLSATFVAPYAVSADELTEKIQQQEEKVNELSGRVESAEAVLAEVQAEIAAAENRAVELLAQRVDTNEKIDLLEEEIAQLQVVIDQREDQLKEQARSVQINGSNTNYMNFIFASESLTDLIARVDVVTTMVSANKSLVEQQVQDQQAVENKKVETEEKLNEIISMTYELEELKGQLEVKNIEQESAVAALNAEKASAEEDRLAFIAEKEEADRRAAEEAERQRIAEEAAIAAAEEEALRVEQEAAQTVIAVTNNRETVTAATQTTTNNTTTNTTNNSPAISTPVIEEKVEVIIEEKSAPSLPAPSGDVIGVAYKYLGVPYVYGGKTPSGFDCSGFTAYVFREAYGIEIGGWTGSQQYAGSQISVSQSQAGDLLFWGPKGSPYHVAISLGNGQYIHAPSEGGVVEVNSTRYFTPSFAVRVAR
;
A
#
# COMPACT_ATOMS: atom_id res chain seq x y z
N MET A 1 -20.00 105.56 -17.18
CA MET A 1 -21.39 105.91 -16.83
C MET A 1 -22.23 104.63 -16.73
N LYS A 2 -23.40 104.70 -16.06
CA LYS A 2 -24.61 103.82 -16.11
C LYS A 2 -24.54 102.59 -17.04
N LYS A 3 -24.56 101.34 -16.54
CA LYS A 3 -25.74 100.47 -16.22
C LYS A 3 -26.57 100.02 -17.45
N LYS A 4 -27.15 98.82 -17.58
CA LYS A 4 -26.99 97.42 -17.06
C LYS A 4 -28.29 96.64 -17.40
N LEU A 5 -28.19 95.45 -18.02
CA LEU A 5 -29.10 94.26 -18.07
C LEU A 5 -28.48 93.27 -19.12
N ALA A 6 -28.65 91.94 -19.18
CA ALA A 6 -29.47 90.89 -18.53
C ALA A 6 -30.93 90.72 -19.04
N THR A 7 -31.50 89.51 -19.23
CA THR A 7 -30.96 88.13 -19.07
C THR A 7 -31.05 87.35 -20.41
N LEU A 8 -31.52 86.09 -20.64
CA LEU A 8 -32.17 85.02 -19.85
C LEU A 8 -31.66 83.60 -20.26
N ILE A 9 -32.23 82.57 -19.64
CA ILE A 9 -31.86 81.15 -19.50
C ILE A 9 -32.51 80.23 -20.56
N LEU A 10 -31.79 79.23 -21.09
CA LEU A 10 -32.18 77.81 -20.97
C LEU A 10 -30.97 76.88 -21.19
N THR A 11 -30.40 76.37 -20.09
CA THR A 11 -29.32 75.36 -20.12
C THR A 11 -29.92 73.99 -19.84
N SER A 12 -29.92 73.10 -20.85
CA SER A 12 -30.26 71.68 -20.63
C SER A 12 -29.14 71.01 -19.83
N SER A 13 -29.37 70.77 -18.54
CA SER A 13 -28.43 70.10 -17.66
C SER A 13 -28.62 68.58 -17.75
N LEU A 14 -27.75 67.93 -18.51
CA LEU A 14 -27.74 66.48 -18.69
C LEU A 14 -27.48 65.79 -17.33
N LEU A 15 -28.50 65.15 -16.76
CA LEU A 15 -28.41 64.42 -15.49
C LEU A 15 -27.88 63.00 -15.73
N SER A 16 -26.62 62.90 -16.16
CA SER A 16 -25.90 61.64 -16.31
C SER A 16 -25.57 61.04 -14.93
N ALA A 17 -26.54 60.36 -14.33
CA ALA A 17 -26.37 59.59 -13.11
C ALA A 17 -25.54 58.32 -13.39
N THR A 18 -24.21 58.43 -13.29
CA THR A 18 -23.30 57.29 -13.46
C THR A 18 -23.42 56.33 -12.28
N PHE A 19 -24.35 55.38 -12.38
CA PHE A 19 -24.46 54.26 -11.46
C PHE A 19 -23.27 53.31 -11.68
N VAL A 20 -22.37 53.24 -10.70
CA VAL A 20 -21.25 52.28 -10.72
C VAL A 20 -21.70 51.02 -9.99
N ALA A 21 -22.05 49.99 -10.73
CA ALA A 21 -22.44 48.70 -10.18
C ALA A 21 -21.22 48.01 -9.51
N PRO A 22 -21.31 47.61 -8.23
CA PRO A 22 -20.23 46.90 -7.55
C PRO A 22 -20.32 45.39 -7.83
N TYR A 23 -19.22 44.79 -8.26
CA TYR A 23 -19.01 43.33 -8.38
C TYR A 23 -19.93 42.57 -9.36
N ALA A 24 -19.95 43.01 -10.62
CA ALA A 24 -20.21 42.07 -11.72
C ALA A 24 -18.89 41.36 -12.07
N VAL A 25 -18.81 40.04 -11.81
CA VAL A 25 -17.82 39.17 -12.49
C VAL A 25 -18.22 39.14 -13.96
N SER A 26 -17.28 39.33 -14.89
CA SER A 26 -17.64 39.34 -16.31
C SER A 26 -17.93 37.92 -16.80
N ALA A 27 -18.88 37.80 -17.74
CA ALA A 27 -19.15 36.53 -18.41
C ALA A 27 -17.90 36.01 -19.17
N ASP A 28 -17.00 36.90 -19.58
CA ASP A 28 -15.70 36.57 -20.18
C ASP A 28 -14.76 35.87 -19.17
N GLU A 29 -14.65 36.38 -17.94
CA GLU A 29 -13.80 35.79 -16.88
C GLU A 29 -14.28 34.38 -16.49
N LEU A 30 -15.59 34.17 -16.44
CA LEU A 30 -16.17 32.84 -16.22
C LEU A 30 -15.99 31.92 -17.44
N THR A 31 -16.06 32.45 -18.66
CA THR A 31 -15.79 31.68 -19.88
C THR A 31 -14.33 31.21 -19.94
N GLU A 32 -13.38 32.06 -19.55
CA GLU A 32 -11.95 31.70 -19.48
C GLU A 32 -11.71 30.59 -18.43
N LYS A 33 -12.33 30.67 -17.25
CA LYS A 33 -12.27 29.62 -16.22
C LYS A 33 -12.88 28.29 -16.69
N ILE A 34 -14.02 28.33 -17.38
CA ILE A 34 -14.67 27.13 -17.96
C ILE A 34 -13.72 26.47 -18.97
N GLN A 35 -13.07 27.25 -19.86
CA GLN A 35 -12.11 26.72 -20.83
C GLN A 35 -10.87 26.14 -20.15
N GLN A 36 -10.26 26.85 -19.19
CA GLN A 36 -9.09 26.35 -18.43
C GLN A 36 -9.41 25.00 -17.75
N GLN A 37 -10.63 24.86 -17.20
CA GLN A 37 -11.05 23.63 -16.55
C GLN A 37 -11.41 22.52 -17.54
N GLU A 38 -11.93 22.84 -18.73
CA GLU A 38 -12.12 21.88 -19.82
C GLU A 38 -10.78 21.38 -20.38
N GLU A 39 -9.79 22.25 -20.53
CA GLU A 39 -8.41 21.87 -20.86
C GLU A 39 -7.80 20.96 -19.77
N LYS A 40 -8.01 21.27 -18.49
CA LYS A 40 -7.58 20.42 -17.35
C LYS A 40 -8.25 19.04 -17.36
N VAL A 41 -9.56 18.96 -17.59
CA VAL A 41 -10.30 17.67 -17.65
C VAL A 41 -9.82 16.82 -18.83
N ASN A 42 -9.47 17.42 -19.96
CA ASN A 42 -8.87 16.72 -21.10
C ASN A 42 -7.45 16.20 -20.79
N GLU A 43 -6.59 17.00 -20.15
CA GLU A 43 -5.26 16.55 -19.70
C GLU A 43 -5.38 15.37 -18.72
N LEU A 44 -6.27 15.48 -17.74
CA LEU A 44 -6.51 14.42 -16.76
C LEU A 44 -7.10 13.16 -17.40
N SER A 45 -7.93 13.27 -18.44
CA SER A 45 -8.40 12.09 -19.18
C SER A 45 -7.24 11.36 -19.88
N GLY A 46 -6.37 12.08 -20.60
CA GLY A 46 -5.19 11.49 -21.22
C GLY A 46 -4.21 10.88 -20.21
N ARG A 47 -4.11 11.46 -19.01
CA ARG A 47 -3.33 10.89 -17.88
C ARG A 47 -3.97 9.63 -17.31
N VAL A 48 -5.30 9.57 -17.17
CA VAL A 48 -6.03 8.33 -16.77
C VAL A 48 -5.82 7.24 -17.81
N GLU A 49 -6.06 7.53 -19.10
CA GLU A 49 -5.86 6.57 -20.21
C GLU A 49 -4.41 6.03 -20.25
N SER A 50 -3.42 6.88 -19.97
CA SER A 50 -2.01 6.48 -19.87
C SER A 50 -1.72 5.59 -18.65
N ALA A 51 -2.33 5.88 -17.49
CA ALA A 51 -2.17 5.09 -16.28
C ALA A 51 -2.90 3.74 -16.35
N GLU A 52 -4.07 3.68 -17.00
CA GLU A 52 -4.79 2.43 -17.27
C GLU A 52 -4.02 1.52 -18.24
N ALA A 53 -3.31 2.10 -19.22
CA ALA A 53 -2.40 1.34 -20.08
C ALA A 53 -1.21 0.74 -19.31
N VAL A 54 -0.61 1.48 -18.37
CA VAL A 54 0.47 0.98 -17.50
C VAL A 54 -0.06 -0.08 -16.52
N LEU A 55 -1.27 0.09 -15.97
CA LEU A 55 -1.92 -0.93 -15.15
C LEU A 55 -2.14 -2.24 -15.94
N ALA A 56 -2.54 -2.16 -17.21
CA ALA A 56 -2.67 -3.31 -18.09
C ALA A 56 -1.31 -3.99 -18.40
N GLU A 57 -0.22 -3.22 -18.52
CA GLU A 57 1.14 -3.75 -18.63
C GLU A 57 1.58 -4.48 -17.36
N VAL A 58 1.33 -3.90 -16.18
CA VAL A 58 1.58 -4.55 -14.88
C VAL A 58 0.75 -5.82 -14.71
N GLN A 59 -0.51 -5.84 -15.15
CA GLN A 59 -1.34 -7.06 -15.15
C GLN A 59 -0.79 -8.15 -16.09
N ALA A 60 -0.15 -7.78 -17.21
CA ALA A 60 0.56 -8.72 -18.06
C ALA A 60 1.86 -9.24 -17.42
N GLU A 61 2.61 -8.39 -16.70
CA GLU A 61 3.75 -8.82 -15.89
C GLU A 61 3.33 -9.80 -14.78
N ILE A 62 2.23 -9.54 -14.07
CA ILE A 62 1.64 -10.43 -13.06
C ILE A 62 1.37 -11.80 -13.68
N ALA A 63 0.63 -11.86 -14.79
CA ALA A 63 0.31 -13.11 -15.45
C ALA A 63 1.58 -13.86 -15.94
N ALA A 64 2.60 -13.15 -16.42
CA ALA A 64 3.87 -13.77 -16.81
C ALA A 64 4.63 -14.37 -15.60
N ALA A 65 4.65 -13.66 -14.48
CA ALA A 65 5.29 -14.09 -13.26
C ALA A 65 4.53 -15.21 -12.52
N GLU A 66 3.19 -15.24 -12.59
CA GLU A 66 2.38 -16.39 -12.14
C GLU A 66 2.74 -17.67 -12.91
N ASN A 67 2.91 -17.57 -14.23
CA ASN A 67 3.37 -18.72 -15.04
C ASN A 67 4.80 -19.16 -14.67
N ARG A 68 5.72 -18.21 -14.43
CA ARG A 68 7.08 -18.53 -13.94
C ARG A 68 7.05 -19.16 -12.54
N ALA A 69 6.15 -18.72 -11.66
CA ALA A 69 5.96 -19.33 -10.35
C ALA A 69 5.49 -20.78 -10.44
N VAL A 70 4.53 -21.09 -11.32
CA VAL A 70 4.09 -22.49 -11.58
C VAL A 70 5.25 -23.35 -12.11
N GLU A 71 6.10 -22.82 -12.98
CA GLU A 71 7.30 -23.53 -13.46
C GLU A 71 8.30 -23.79 -12.32
N LEU A 72 8.59 -22.78 -11.49
CA LEU A 72 9.49 -22.87 -10.32
C LEU A 72 9.00 -23.89 -9.29
N LEU A 73 7.69 -24.03 -9.07
CA LEU A 73 7.13 -25.06 -8.20
C LEU A 73 7.30 -26.45 -8.79
N ALA A 74 7.02 -26.63 -10.08
CA ALA A 74 7.27 -27.90 -10.76
C ALA A 74 8.76 -28.30 -10.70
N GLN A 75 9.68 -27.35 -10.88
CA GLN A 75 11.12 -27.54 -10.73
C GLN A 75 11.51 -27.89 -9.29
N ARG A 76 10.90 -27.26 -8.26
CA ARG A 76 11.11 -27.62 -6.85
C ARG A 76 10.59 -29.04 -6.52
N VAL A 77 9.45 -29.47 -7.05
CA VAL A 77 8.91 -30.82 -6.83
C VAL A 77 9.82 -31.90 -7.45
N ASP A 78 10.23 -31.71 -8.71
CA ASP A 78 11.21 -32.57 -9.40
C ASP A 78 12.60 -32.56 -8.72
N THR A 79 12.96 -31.49 -8.01
CA THR A 79 14.19 -31.42 -7.20
C THR A 79 14.05 -32.14 -5.87
N ASN A 80 12.89 -32.07 -5.21
CA ASN A 80 12.59 -32.87 -4.00
C ASN A 80 12.65 -34.38 -4.30
N GLU A 81 12.03 -34.86 -5.38
CA GLU A 81 12.04 -36.29 -5.76
C GLU A 81 13.47 -36.81 -5.98
N LYS A 82 14.38 -35.96 -6.49
CA LYS A 82 15.82 -36.28 -6.63
C LYS A 82 16.55 -36.34 -5.30
N ILE A 83 16.18 -35.50 -4.34
CA ILE A 83 16.72 -35.54 -2.97
C ILE A 83 16.28 -36.84 -2.27
N ASP A 84 14.99 -37.19 -2.34
CA ASP A 84 14.46 -38.43 -1.76
C ASP A 84 15.19 -39.67 -2.31
N LEU A 85 15.45 -39.71 -3.63
CA LEU A 85 16.22 -40.78 -4.28
C LEU A 85 17.70 -40.80 -3.86
N LEU A 86 18.34 -39.65 -3.70
CA LEU A 86 19.72 -39.55 -3.19
C LEU A 86 19.81 -40.03 -1.74
N GLU A 87 18.85 -39.68 -0.89
CA GLU A 87 18.78 -40.17 0.49
C GLU A 87 18.55 -41.69 0.56
N GLU A 88 17.70 -42.26 -0.31
CA GLU A 88 17.54 -43.71 -0.39
C GLU A 88 18.83 -44.41 -0.84
N GLU A 89 19.50 -43.92 -1.89
CA GLU A 89 20.76 -44.50 -2.35
C GLU A 89 21.89 -44.37 -1.31
N ILE A 90 21.93 -43.26 -0.54
CA ILE A 90 22.85 -43.11 0.61
C ILE A 90 22.53 -44.15 1.69
N ALA A 91 21.26 -44.35 2.05
CA ALA A 91 20.85 -45.31 3.06
C ALA A 91 21.16 -46.77 2.64
N GLN A 92 20.92 -47.12 1.38
CA GLN A 92 21.27 -48.43 0.83
C GLN A 92 22.79 -48.66 0.84
N LEU A 93 23.59 -47.67 0.43
CA LEU A 93 25.06 -47.75 0.49
C LEU A 93 25.58 -47.89 1.93
N GLN A 94 25.03 -47.13 2.88
CA GLN A 94 25.47 -47.22 4.29
C GLN A 94 25.25 -48.62 4.87
N VAL A 95 24.13 -49.28 4.55
CA VAL A 95 23.87 -50.68 4.97
C VAL A 95 24.91 -51.66 4.42
N VAL A 96 25.39 -51.45 3.18
CA VAL A 96 26.45 -52.28 2.58
C VAL A 96 27.82 -51.97 3.21
N ILE A 97 28.12 -50.68 3.43
CA ILE A 97 29.35 -50.21 4.10
C ILE A 97 29.46 -50.80 5.51
N ASP A 98 28.39 -50.75 6.30
CA ASP A 98 28.38 -51.27 7.68
C ASP A 98 28.60 -52.79 7.72
N GLN A 99 27.89 -53.54 6.86
CA GLN A 99 28.04 -54.99 6.75
C GLN A 99 29.46 -55.40 6.33
N ARG A 100 30.06 -54.67 5.38
CA ARG A 100 31.42 -54.91 4.92
C ARG A 100 32.46 -54.48 5.96
N GLU A 101 32.20 -53.42 6.73
CA GLU A 101 33.07 -53.01 7.83
C GLU A 101 33.14 -54.08 8.92
N ASP A 102 32.01 -54.67 9.31
CA ASP A 102 31.99 -55.75 10.31
C ASP A 102 32.66 -57.04 9.82
N GLN A 103 32.53 -57.37 8.52
CA GLN A 103 33.33 -58.44 7.91
C GLN A 103 34.83 -58.14 7.98
N LEU A 104 35.26 -56.93 7.63
CA LEU A 104 36.66 -56.50 7.67
C LEU A 104 37.21 -56.46 9.11
N LYS A 105 36.40 -56.05 10.10
CA LYS A 105 36.74 -56.11 11.54
C LYS A 105 36.98 -57.54 12.00
N GLU A 106 36.06 -58.46 11.72
CA GLU A 106 36.22 -59.85 12.19
C GLU A 106 37.33 -60.58 11.41
N GLN A 107 37.55 -60.28 10.13
CA GLN A 107 38.74 -60.71 9.41
C GLN A 107 40.04 -60.21 10.07
N ALA A 108 40.17 -58.89 10.30
CA ALA A 108 41.35 -58.30 10.93
C ALA A 108 41.59 -58.86 12.35
N ARG A 109 40.51 -59.05 13.12
CA ARG A 109 40.54 -59.68 14.45
C ARG A 109 40.94 -61.15 14.39
N SER A 110 40.45 -61.90 13.41
CA SER A 110 40.84 -63.31 13.21
C SER A 110 42.33 -63.44 12.92
N VAL A 111 42.90 -62.50 12.14
CA VAL A 111 44.35 -62.39 11.92
C VAL A 111 45.05 -61.96 13.21
N GLN A 112 44.57 -60.95 13.93
CA GLN A 112 45.23 -60.50 15.17
C GLN A 112 45.26 -61.55 16.29
N ILE A 113 44.19 -62.35 16.44
CA ILE A 113 44.05 -63.35 17.50
C ILE A 113 44.68 -64.69 17.08
N ASN A 114 44.43 -65.15 15.85
CA ASN A 114 44.86 -66.49 15.38
C ASN A 114 46.07 -66.46 14.42
N GLY A 115 46.63 -65.28 14.12
CA GLY A 115 47.51 -65.08 12.97
C GLY A 115 48.71 -64.17 13.23
N SER A 116 49.77 -64.74 13.82
CA SER A 116 51.11 -64.38 13.35
C SER A 116 51.21 -64.76 11.86
N ASN A 117 51.96 -63.99 11.07
CA ASN A 117 52.20 -64.24 9.63
C ASN A 117 52.72 -65.66 9.35
N THR A 118 53.26 -66.34 10.37
CA THR A 118 53.59 -67.76 10.33
C THR A 118 52.45 -68.65 9.84
N ASN A 119 51.18 -68.33 10.06
CA ASN A 119 50.10 -69.31 9.81
C ASN A 119 49.72 -69.49 8.33
N TYR A 120 49.75 -68.42 7.52
CA TYR A 120 49.67 -68.58 6.06
C TYR A 120 50.93 -69.25 5.49
N MET A 121 52.11 -68.89 6.01
CA MET A 121 53.38 -69.53 5.60
C MET A 121 53.42 -71.02 5.98
N ASN A 122 52.91 -71.40 7.16
CA ASN A 122 52.82 -72.77 7.64
C ASN A 122 51.80 -73.58 6.84
N PHE A 123 50.66 -72.99 6.46
CA PHE A 123 49.69 -73.63 5.57
C PHE A 123 50.32 -74.00 4.22
N ILE A 124 51.10 -73.08 3.64
CA ILE A 124 51.86 -73.27 2.39
C ILE A 124 53.00 -74.29 2.58
N PHE A 125 53.80 -74.18 3.65
CA PHE A 125 54.94 -75.06 3.91
C PHE A 125 54.54 -76.47 4.39
N ALA A 126 53.34 -76.67 4.92
CA ALA A 126 52.79 -77.99 5.25
C ALA A 126 52.19 -78.71 4.02
N SER A 127 52.64 -78.37 2.81
CA SER A 127 52.27 -79.02 1.55
C SER A 127 52.95 -80.39 1.41
N GLU A 128 52.19 -81.42 1.04
CA GLU A 128 52.70 -82.80 0.88
C GLU A 128 53.29 -83.07 -0.51
N SER A 129 53.04 -82.19 -1.49
CA SER A 129 53.58 -82.30 -2.86
C SER A 129 53.70 -80.93 -3.54
N LEU A 130 54.40 -80.87 -4.68
CA LEU A 130 54.51 -79.66 -5.49
C LEU A 130 53.14 -79.19 -6.04
N THR A 131 52.24 -80.11 -6.36
CA THR A 131 50.87 -79.78 -6.83
C THR A 131 50.02 -79.20 -5.71
N ASP A 132 50.12 -79.77 -4.51
CA ASP A 132 49.48 -79.26 -3.29
C ASP A 132 50.02 -77.88 -2.90
N LEU A 133 51.34 -77.68 -2.98
CA LEU A 133 51.98 -76.37 -2.77
C LEU A 133 51.40 -75.29 -3.70
N ILE A 134 51.26 -75.60 -5.00
CA ILE A 134 50.68 -74.66 -5.98
C ILE A 134 49.22 -74.34 -5.64
N ALA A 135 48.40 -75.34 -5.32
CA ALA A 135 47.00 -75.14 -4.95
C ALA A 135 46.85 -74.30 -3.66
N ARG A 136 47.72 -74.49 -2.66
CA ARG A 136 47.69 -73.69 -1.43
C ARG A 136 48.16 -72.26 -1.62
N VAL A 137 49.15 -72.03 -2.49
CA VAL A 137 49.56 -70.67 -2.90
C VAL A 137 48.41 -69.97 -3.62
N ASP A 138 47.73 -70.64 -4.57
CA ASP A 138 46.58 -70.09 -5.29
C ASP A 138 45.43 -69.69 -4.35
N VAL A 139 45.08 -70.55 -3.39
CA VAL A 139 44.09 -70.24 -2.34
C VAL A 139 44.48 -69.01 -1.52
N VAL A 140 45.73 -68.91 -1.07
CA VAL A 140 46.18 -67.74 -0.28
C VAL A 140 46.21 -66.47 -1.13
N THR A 141 46.65 -66.53 -2.38
CA THR A 141 46.60 -65.41 -3.33
C THR A 141 45.17 -64.98 -3.63
N THR A 142 44.23 -65.92 -3.75
CA THR A 142 42.80 -65.64 -3.92
C THR A 142 42.21 -64.94 -2.69
N MET A 143 42.49 -65.43 -1.48
CA MET A 143 42.01 -64.81 -0.24
C MET A 143 42.58 -63.39 -0.03
N VAL A 144 43.87 -63.18 -0.29
CA VAL A 144 44.49 -61.84 -0.22
C VAL A 144 43.91 -60.89 -1.26
N SER A 145 43.66 -61.38 -2.49
CA SER A 145 43.06 -60.57 -3.56
C SER A 145 41.60 -60.21 -3.27
N ALA A 146 40.81 -61.14 -2.70
CA ALA A 146 39.45 -60.89 -2.27
C ALA A 146 39.39 -59.85 -1.15
N ASN A 147 40.23 -59.99 -0.11
CA ASN A 147 40.29 -59.03 0.99
C ASN A 147 40.76 -57.64 0.52
N LYS A 148 41.72 -57.57 -0.42
CA LYS A 148 42.10 -56.32 -1.08
C LYS A 148 40.89 -55.70 -1.81
N SER A 149 40.15 -56.49 -2.58
CA SER A 149 38.98 -56.01 -3.31
C SER A 149 37.86 -55.52 -2.38
N LEU A 150 37.64 -56.16 -1.22
CA LEU A 150 36.70 -55.68 -0.21
C LEU A 150 37.11 -54.31 0.35
N VAL A 151 38.39 -54.09 0.65
CA VAL A 151 38.89 -52.78 1.11
C VAL A 151 38.77 -51.72 0.00
N GLU A 152 39.07 -52.07 -1.26
CA GLU A 152 38.92 -51.14 -2.40
C GLU A 152 37.45 -50.76 -2.63
N GLN A 153 36.50 -51.72 -2.52
CA GLN A 153 35.06 -51.43 -2.55
C GLN A 153 34.62 -50.57 -1.37
N GLN A 154 35.12 -50.82 -0.15
CA GLN A 154 34.75 -50.03 1.02
C GLN A 154 35.09 -48.55 0.84
N VAL A 155 36.29 -48.25 0.31
CA VAL A 155 36.71 -46.87 0.02
C VAL A 155 35.90 -46.25 -1.12
N GLN A 156 35.53 -47.04 -2.14
CA GLN A 156 34.70 -46.57 -3.25
C GLN A 156 33.27 -46.23 -2.79
N ASP A 157 32.62 -47.09 -2.01
CA ASP A 157 31.27 -46.85 -1.51
C ASP A 157 31.22 -45.68 -0.51
N GLN A 158 32.23 -45.56 0.36
CA GLN A 158 32.37 -44.41 1.26
C GLN A 158 32.53 -43.09 0.50
N GLN A 159 33.32 -43.07 -0.58
CA GLN A 159 33.44 -41.90 -1.45
C GLN A 159 32.13 -41.63 -2.23
N ALA A 160 31.39 -42.66 -2.63
CA ALA A 160 30.11 -42.51 -3.31
C ALA A 160 29.05 -41.88 -2.39
N VAL A 161 28.99 -42.30 -1.12
CA VAL A 161 28.13 -41.68 -0.09
C VAL A 161 28.48 -40.20 0.10
N GLU A 162 29.76 -39.85 0.19
CA GLU A 162 30.16 -38.45 0.40
C GLU A 162 29.85 -37.58 -0.83
N ASN A 163 30.09 -38.08 -2.05
CA ASN A 163 29.72 -37.38 -3.29
C ASN A 163 28.21 -37.11 -3.36
N LYS A 164 27.38 -38.08 -2.93
CA LYS A 164 25.91 -37.96 -2.93
C LYS A 164 25.38 -36.96 -1.93
N LYS A 165 26.01 -36.82 -0.75
CA LYS A 165 25.68 -35.76 0.21
C LYS A 165 25.95 -34.37 -0.40
N VAL A 166 27.06 -34.20 -1.10
CA VAL A 166 27.37 -32.93 -1.79
C VAL A 166 26.32 -32.65 -2.88
N GLU A 167 25.93 -33.65 -3.66
CA GLU A 167 24.85 -33.51 -4.65
C GLU A 167 23.49 -33.15 -4.00
N THR A 168 23.20 -33.72 -2.82
CA THR A 168 22.02 -33.37 -2.01
C THR A 168 22.08 -31.94 -1.49
N GLU A 169 23.23 -31.48 -0.98
CA GLU A 169 23.45 -30.09 -0.57
C GLU A 169 23.32 -29.12 -1.75
N GLU A 170 23.84 -29.46 -2.93
CA GLU A 170 23.65 -28.65 -4.14
C GLU A 170 22.16 -28.53 -4.54
N LYS A 171 21.40 -29.64 -4.49
CA LYS A 171 19.95 -29.66 -4.78
C LYS A 171 19.13 -28.89 -3.74
N LEU A 172 19.51 -28.93 -2.46
CA LEU A 172 18.90 -28.10 -1.42
C LEU A 172 19.16 -26.60 -1.65
N ASN A 173 20.37 -26.23 -2.08
CA ASN A 173 20.68 -24.84 -2.46
C ASN A 173 19.90 -24.40 -3.72
N GLU A 174 19.65 -25.30 -4.67
CA GLU A 174 18.81 -25.04 -5.84
C GLU A 174 17.35 -24.74 -5.44
N ILE A 175 16.77 -25.53 -4.52
CA ILE A 175 15.45 -25.26 -3.92
C ILE A 175 15.40 -23.93 -3.18
N ILE A 176 16.44 -23.58 -2.42
CA ILE A 176 16.55 -22.29 -1.73
C ILE A 176 16.58 -21.15 -2.76
N SER A 177 17.36 -21.26 -3.84
CA SER A 177 17.42 -20.25 -4.91
C SER A 177 16.07 -20.06 -5.61
N MET A 178 15.36 -21.16 -5.92
CA MET A 178 14.00 -21.09 -6.49
C MET A 178 13.02 -20.43 -5.51
N THR A 179 13.19 -20.64 -4.20
CA THR A 179 12.34 -20.01 -3.16
C THR A 179 12.60 -18.50 -3.05
N TYR A 180 13.84 -18.04 -3.22
CA TYR A 180 14.15 -16.61 -3.35
C TYR A 180 13.48 -15.98 -4.59
N GLU A 181 13.58 -16.61 -5.76
CA GLU A 181 13.00 -16.08 -7.01
C GLU A 181 11.46 -15.98 -6.90
N LEU A 182 10.81 -17.01 -6.36
CA LEU A 182 9.37 -17.00 -6.07
C LEU A 182 8.96 -15.82 -5.17
N GLU A 183 9.68 -15.59 -4.06
CA GLU A 183 9.37 -14.54 -3.09
C GLU A 183 9.68 -13.13 -3.62
N GLU A 184 10.73 -12.97 -4.44
CA GLU A 184 11.04 -11.71 -5.12
C GLU A 184 9.95 -11.35 -6.15
N LEU A 185 9.52 -12.31 -6.98
CA LEU A 185 8.39 -12.11 -7.90
C LEU A 185 7.14 -11.69 -7.12
N LYS A 186 6.75 -12.46 -6.09
CA LYS A 186 5.59 -12.15 -5.24
C LYS A 186 5.64 -10.73 -4.66
N GLY A 187 6.80 -10.29 -4.20
CA GLY A 187 6.99 -8.96 -3.61
C GLY A 187 6.96 -7.80 -4.61
N GLN A 188 7.62 -7.94 -5.76
CA GLN A 188 7.64 -6.89 -6.79
C GLN A 188 6.24 -6.64 -7.37
N LEU A 189 5.46 -7.71 -7.59
CA LEU A 189 4.10 -7.63 -8.15
C LEU A 189 3.10 -6.99 -7.17
N GLU A 190 3.11 -7.39 -5.89
CA GLU A 190 2.18 -6.87 -4.88
C GLU A 190 2.36 -5.34 -4.71
N VAL A 191 3.61 -4.84 -4.80
CA VAL A 191 3.90 -3.40 -4.79
C VAL A 191 3.47 -2.70 -6.08
N LYS A 192 3.89 -3.20 -7.25
CA LYS A 192 3.55 -2.60 -8.56
C LYS A 192 2.04 -2.44 -8.76
N ASN A 193 1.26 -3.46 -8.41
CA ASN A 193 -0.19 -3.44 -8.60
C ASN A 193 -0.86 -2.36 -7.72
N ILE A 194 -0.51 -2.33 -6.43
CA ILE A 194 -1.07 -1.35 -5.47
C ILE A 194 -0.69 0.09 -5.86
N GLU A 195 0.54 0.32 -6.34
CA GLU A 195 0.98 1.65 -6.78
C GLU A 195 0.18 2.14 -8.00
N GLN A 196 -0.04 1.29 -9.02
CA GLN A 196 -0.80 1.68 -10.21
C GLN A 196 -2.32 1.79 -9.96
N GLU A 197 -2.92 0.89 -9.17
CA GLU A 197 -4.33 1.03 -8.76
C GLU A 197 -4.56 2.34 -7.98
N SER A 198 -3.65 2.70 -7.08
CA SER A 198 -3.67 3.95 -6.33
C SER A 198 -3.52 5.18 -7.26
N ALA A 199 -2.62 5.11 -8.25
CA ALA A 199 -2.42 6.18 -9.23
C ALA A 199 -3.67 6.40 -10.10
N VAL A 200 -4.28 5.34 -10.63
CA VAL A 200 -5.53 5.40 -11.42
C VAL A 200 -6.69 5.94 -10.57
N ALA A 201 -6.80 5.52 -9.30
CA ALA A 201 -7.82 6.04 -8.38
C ALA A 201 -7.63 7.54 -8.09
N ALA A 202 -6.40 7.98 -7.83
CA ALA A 202 -6.08 9.38 -7.56
C ALA A 202 -6.33 10.30 -8.77
N LEU A 203 -5.96 9.86 -9.98
CA LEU A 203 -6.22 10.62 -11.22
C LEU A 203 -7.72 10.74 -11.52
N ASN A 204 -8.49 9.67 -11.30
CA ASN A 204 -9.95 9.71 -11.46
C ASN A 204 -10.62 10.63 -10.41
N ALA A 205 -10.11 10.67 -9.17
CA ALA A 205 -10.59 11.62 -8.17
C ALA A 205 -10.26 13.08 -8.52
N GLU A 206 -9.05 13.36 -9.04
CA GLU A 206 -8.68 14.70 -9.52
C GLU A 206 -9.57 15.13 -10.71
N LYS A 207 -9.85 14.21 -11.65
CA LYS A 207 -10.72 14.45 -12.80
C LYS A 207 -12.16 14.76 -12.37
N ALA A 208 -12.71 13.99 -11.42
CA ALA A 208 -14.06 14.21 -10.91
C ALA A 208 -14.21 15.59 -10.22
N SER A 209 -13.26 15.96 -9.36
CA SER A 209 -13.23 17.30 -8.75
C SER A 209 -13.09 18.41 -9.81
N ALA A 210 -12.27 18.19 -10.85
CA ALA A 210 -12.09 19.18 -11.90
C ALA A 210 -13.38 19.39 -12.72
N GLU A 211 -14.14 18.33 -12.98
CA GLU A 211 -15.40 18.43 -13.71
C GLU A 211 -16.55 19.01 -12.86
N GLU A 212 -16.53 18.82 -11.53
CA GLU A 212 -17.44 19.50 -10.59
C GLU A 212 -17.24 21.03 -10.59
N ASP A 213 -15.99 21.50 -10.47
CA ASP A 213 -15.64 22.93 -10.59
C ASP A 213 -16.15 23.53 -11.92
N ARG A 214 -16.00 22.79 -13.02
CA ARG A 214 -16.43 23.25 -14.35
C ARG A 214 -17.94 23.45 -14.42
N LEU A 215 -18.71 22.52 -13.86
CA LEU A 215 -20.17 22.61 -13.76
C LEU A 215 -20.60 23.76 -12.84
N ALA A 216 -19.86 24.03 -11.76
CA ALA A 216 -20.09 25.18 -10.89
C ALA A 216 -19.89 26.51 -11.62
N PHE A 217 -18.80 26.69 -12.39
CA PHE A 217 -18.59 27.90 -13.19
C PHE A 217 -19.63 28.08 -14.31
N ILE A 218 -20.11 26.99 -14.93
CA ILE A 218 -21.22 27.05 -15.90
C ILE A 218 -22.49 27.59 -15.22
N ALA A 219 -22.86 27.04 -14.06
CA ALA A 219 -24.04 27.49 -13.31
C ALA A 219 -23.91 28.94 -12.79
N GLU A 220 -22.71 29.35 -12.34
CA GLU A 220 -22.44 30.73 -11.95
C GLU A 220 -22.58 31.67 -13.15
N LYS A 221 -22.09 31.28 -14.34
CA LYS A 221 -22.23 32.05 -15.57
C LYS A 221 -23.68 32.17 -16.02
N GLU A 222 -24.45 31.08 -16.02
CA GLU A 222 -25.88 31.12 -16.37
C GLU A 222 -26.68 32.04 -15.42
N GLU A 223 -26.37 32.05 -14.13
CA GLU A 223 -27.00 32.98 -13.20
C GLU A 223 -26.50 34.43 -13.35
N ALA A 224 -25.22 34.65 -13.65
CA ALA A 224 -24.69 35.99 -13.96
C ALA A 224 -25.36 36.58 -15.21
N ASP A 225 -25.46 35.79 -16.29
CA ASP A 225 -26.15 36.17 -17.53
C ASP A 225 -27.64 36.46 -17.27
N ARG A 226 -28.31 35.65 -16.44
CA ARG A 226 -29.71 35.88 -16.04
C ARG A 226 -29.89 37.19 -15.28
N ARG A 227 -29.05 37.46 -14.27
CA ARG A 227 -29.08 38.71 -13.48
C ARG A 227 -28.81 39.94 -14.36
N ALA A 228 -27.87 39.84 -15.29
CA ALA A 228 -27.56 40.92 -16.24
C ALA A 228 -28.75 41.22 -17.18
N ALA A 229 -29.46 40.19 -17.66
CA ALA A 229 -30.68 40.35 -18.45
C ALA A 229 -31.84 40.97 -17.63
N GLU A 230 -32.04 40.53 -16.39
CA GLU A 230 -33.02 41.12 -15.46
C GLU A 230 -32.72 42.61 -15.16
N GLU A 231 -31.45 42.98 -15.01
CA GLU A 231 -31.06 44.37 -14.75
C GLU A 231 -31.17 45.24 -16.01
N ALA A 232 -30.78 44.74 -17.18
CA ALA A 232 -30.96 45.44 -18.45
C ALA A 232 -32.44 45.72 -18.76
N GLU A 233 -33.34 44.77 -18.47
CA GLU A 233 -34.78 44.97 -18.63
C GLU A 233 -35.34 45.97 -17.60
N ARG A 234 -34.85 45.96 -16.35
CA ARG A 234 -35.18 47.00 -15.35
C ARG A 234 -34.72 48.39 -15.80
N GLN A 235 -33.53 48.50 -16.38
CA GLN A 235 -33.02 49.77 -16.91
C GLN A 235 -33.87 50.24 -18.10
N ARG A 236 -34.23 49.34 -19.03
CA ARG A 236 -35.13 49.64 -20.15
C ARG A 236 -36.50 50.14 -19.68
N ILE A 237 -37.11 49.48 -18.70
CA ILE A 237 -38.40 49.88 -18.11
C ILE A 237 -38.26 51.23 -17.36
N ALA A 238 -37.15 51.46 -16.67
CA ALA A 238 -36.90 52.73 -15.98
C ALA A 238 -36.67 53.91 -16.94
N GLU A 239 -36.00 53.67 -18.08
CA GLU A 239 -35.84 54.65 -19.16
C GLU A 239 -37.19 54.95 -19.85
N GLU A 240 -37.96 53.92 -20.19
CA GLU A 240 -39.30 54.04 -20.77
C GLU A 240 -40.25 54.83 -19.83
N ALA A 241 -40.19 54.56 -18.52
CA ALA A 241 -40.93 55.31 -17.49
C ALA A 241 -40.43 56.76 -17.30
N ALA A 242 -39.11 57.00 -17.41
CA ALA A 242 -38.54 58.35 -17.32
C ALA A 242 -38.92 59.22 -18.53
N ILE A 243 -38.99 58.62 -19.72
CA ILE A 243 -39.50 59.28 -20.93
C ILE A 243 -40.98 59.63 -20.76
N ALA A 244 -41.81 58.66 -20.35
CA ALA A 244 -43.24 58.90 -20.11
C ALA A 244 -43.51 60.00 -19.05
N ALA A 245 -42.74 60.00 -17.96
CA ALA A 245 -42.84 61.03 -16.93
C ALA A 245 -42.41 62.42 -17.43
N ALA A 246 -41.42 62.50 -18.34
CA ALA A 246 -41.02 63.76 -18.96
C ALA A 246 -42.08 64.29 -19.95
N GLU A 247 -42.78 63.41 -20.67
CA GLU A 247 -43.92 63.79 -21.51
C GLU A 247 -45.12 64.27 -20.67
N GLU A 248 -45.42 63.61 -19.54
CA GLU A 248 -46.49 64.03 -18.62
C GLU A 248 -46.17 65.38 -17.94
N GLU A 249 -44.93 65.60 -17.50
CA GLU A 249 -44.47 66.89 -16.95
C GLU A 249 -44.60 68.02 -17.99
N ALA A 250 -44.21 67.77 -19.24
CA ALA A 250 -44.35 68.74 -20.33
C ALA A 250 -45.82 69.11 -20.60
N LEU A 251 -46.70 68.10 -20.64
CA LEU A 251 -48.16 68.29 -20.75
C LEU A 251 -48.74 69.09 -19.57
N ARG A 252 -48.26 68.86 -18.33
CA ARG A 252 -48.72 69.64 -17.18
C ARG A 252 -48.27 71.09 -17.26
N VAL A 253 -47.02 71.35 -17.66
CA VAL A 253 -46.49 72.72 -17.86
C VAL A 253 -47.25 73.46 -18.96
N GLU A 254 -47.65 72.80 -20.05
CA GLU A 254 -48.50 73.41 -21.09
C GLU A 254 -49.90 73.77 -20.55
N GLN A 255 -50.50 72.90 -19.72
CA GLN A 255 -51.80 73.18 -19.09
C GLN A 255 -51.73 74.29 -18.03
N GLU A 256 -50.66 74.36 -17.24
CA GLU A 256 -50.41 75.46 -16.30
C GLU A 256 -50.17 76.81 -17.02
N ALA A 257 -49.50 76.79 -18.18
CA ALA A 257 -49.37 77.95 -19.06
C ALA A 257 -50.73 78.41 -19.61
N ALA A 258 -51.59 77.48 -20.03
CA ALA A 258 -52.95 77.81 -20.47
C ALA A 258 -53.80 78.42 -19.35
N GLN A 259 -53.73 77.88 -18.13
CA GLN A 259 -54.48 78.42 -16.98
C GLN A 259 -53.98 79.80 -16.54
N THR A 260 -52.67 80.06 -16.59
CA THR A 260 -52.12 81.39 -16.25
C THR A 260 -52.51 82.47 -17.27
N VAL A 261 -52.68 82.14 -18.56
CA VAL A 261 -53.26 83.05 -19.57
C VAL A 261 -54.72 83.42 -19.24
N ILE A 262 -55.52 82.47 -18.74
CA ILE A 262 -56.89 82.74 -18.28
C ILE A 262 -56.88 83.66 -17.05
N ALA A 263 -55.99 83.42 -16.07
CA ALA A 263 -55.85 84.26 -14.88
C ALA A 263 -55.45 85.71 -15.21
N VAL A 264 -54.53 85.91 -16.16
CA VAL A 264 -54.07 87.24 -16.62
C VAL A 264 -55.19 88.06 -17.30
N THR A 265 -56.25 87.41 -17.78
CA THR A 265 -57.40 88.11 -18.39
C THR A 265 -58.32 88.77 -17.34
N ASN A 266 -58.30 88.30 -16.08
CA ASN A 266 -59.24 88.71 -15.03
C ASN A 266 -58.54 89.22 -13.74
N ASN A 267 -57.66 90.22 -13.85
CA ASN A 267 -57.67 91.35 -12.90
C ASN A 267 -56.74 92.49 -13.31
N ARG A 268 -57.28 93.71 -13.30
CA ARG A 268 -56.54 94.96 -13.49
C ARG A 268 -57.05 95.97 -12.46
N GLU A 269 -56.40 96.08 -11.30
CA GLU A 269 -56.10 97.37 -10.65
C GLU A 269 -55.29 97.30 -9.32
N THR A 270 -54.58 98.42 -9.06
CA THR A 270 -54.24 99.01 -7.75
C THR A 270 -53.28 98.36 -6.73
N VAL A 271 -52.01 98.82 -6.78
CA VAL A 271 -51.41 99.81 -5.83
C VAL A 271 -50.84 99.39 -4.43
N THR A 272 -49.58 99.80 -4.23
CA THR A 272 -48.79 100.04 -2.98
C THR A 272 -48.28 98.92 -2.05
N ALA A 273 -46.95 98.74 -2.10
CA ALA A 273 -45.97 99.18 -1.07
C ALA A 273 -45.38 98.20 -0.03
N ALA A 274 -44.05 98.37 0.12
CA ALA A 274 -43.23 98.25 1.34
C ALA A 274 -42.90 96.85 1.93
N THR A 275 -41.84 96.66 2.72
CA THR A 275 -40.50 97.31 2.86
C THR A 275 -39.68 96.50 3.89
N GLN A 276 -38.39 96.22 3.63
CA GLN A 276 -37.37 95.67 4.58
C GLN A 276 -37.65 94.24 5.15
N THR A 277 -36.76 93.54 5.88
CA THR A 277 -35.28 93.31 5.89
C THR A 277 -35.00 92.22 6.97
N THR A 278 -33.81 91.57 7.00
CA THR A 278 -33.21 90.83 8.17
C THR A 278 -33.93 89.55 8.66
N THR A 279 -33.33 88.54 9.31
CA THR A 279 -31.95 87.97 9.37
C THR A 279 -31.96 86.58 10.08
N ASN A 280 -30.85 85.85 9.97
CA ASN A 280 -30.28 84.94 10.98
C ASN A 280 -30.95 83.59 11.35
N ASN A 281 -30.11 82.55 11.25
CA ASN A 281 -29.82 81.49 12.24
C ASN A 281 -30.91 80.60 12.85
N THR A 282 -30.67 79.27 12.72
CA THR A 282 -30.40 78.31 13.83
C THR A 282 -31.38 78.34 15.03
N THR A 283 -31.97 77.22 15.49
CA THR A 283 -31.28 76.13 16.21
C THR A 283 -32.29 75.05 16.63
N THR A 284 -31.85 73.79 16.82
CA THR A 284 -32.47 72.75 17.72
C THR A 284 -33.88 72.21 17.32
N ASN A 285 -34.39 71.07 17.83
CA ASN A 285 -33.90 70.20 18.92
C ASN A 285 -34.36 68.73 18.81
N THR A 286 -33.59 67.80 19.42
CA THR A 286 -34.03 66.49 19.99
C THR A 286 -34.71 65.43 19.08
N THR A 287 -34.75 64.12 19.39
CA THR A 287 -34.32 63.37 20.59
C THR A 287 -33.87 61.94 20.22
N ASN A 288 -32.99 61.36 21.03
CA ASN A 288 -32.94 59.99 21.62
C ASN A 288 -33.74 58.84 20.93
N ASN A 289 -33.27 57.58 20.94
CA ASN A 289 -32.45 56.94 21.99
C ASN A 289 -31.63 55.73 21.49
N SER A 290 -30.56 55.39 22.22
CA SER A 290 -29.91 54.07 22.20
C SER A 290 -30.36 53.26 23.46
N PRO A 291 -30.12 51.94 23.59
CA PRO A 291 -28.77 51.43 23.89
C PRO A 291 -28.40 50.07 23.26
N ALA A 292 -27.10 49.79 23.16
CA ALA A 292 -26.52 48.43 23.13
C ALA A 292 -26.03 48.05 24.55
N ILE A 293 -25.60 46.79 24.80
CA ILE A 293 -24.40 46.42 25.61
C ILE A 293 -24.17 44.88 25.80
N SER A 294 -22.97 44.44 25.40
CA SER A 294 -22.04 43.43 25.98
C SER A 294 -22.25 41.89 26.02
N THR A 295 -21.06 41.26 25.93
CA THR A 295 -20.55 39.88 26.18
C THR A 295 -20.25 39.65 27.70
N PRO A 296 -19.48 38.63 28.25
CA PRO A 296 -18.58 37.59 27.66
C PRO A 296 -18.45 36.16 28.33
N VAL A 297 -17.61 35.27 27.73
CA VAL A 297 -16.55 34.30 28.25
C VAL A 297 -16.66 33.78 29.72
N ILE A 298 -16.45 32.49 30.11
CA ILE A 298 -15.29 31.53 29.91
C ILE A 298 -15.75 30.08 29.50
N GLU A 299 -15.13 28.88 29.68
CA GLU A 299 -14.07 28.24 30.54
C GLU A 299 -13.37 27.03 29.80
N GLU A 300 -12.71 26.05 30.48
CA GLU A 300 -11.84 24.97 29.90
C GLU A 300 -12.03 23.52 30.47
N LYS A 301 -11.52 22.50 29.74
CA LYS A 301 -10.95 21.16 30.12
C LYS A 301 -11.32 20.42 31.43
N VAL A 302 -11.66 19.12 31.31
CA VAL A 302 -11.22 18.03 32.23
C VAL A 302 -10.88 16.75 31.43
N GLU A 303 -9.89 15.99 31.90
CA GLU A 303 -9.31 14.77 31.34
C GLU A 303 -9.26 13.70 32.45
N VAL A 304 -9.61 12.44 32.19
CA VAL A 304 -9.68 11.38 33.23
C VAL A 304 -8.78 10.20 32.88
N ILE A 305 -7.67 10.11 33.60
CA ILE A 305 -6.73 8.97 33.58
C ILE A 305 -7.07 8.07 34.77
N ILE A 306 -7.19 6.76 34.54
CA ILE A 306 -7.24 5.75 35.61
C ILE A 306 -6.16 4.71 35.31
N GLU A 307 -5.04 4.79 36.01
CA GLU A 307 -3.98 3.79 36.02
C GLU A 307 -4.08 2.98 37.31
N GLU A 308 -4.44 1.69 37.23
CA GLU A 308 -4.45 0.79 38.39
C GLU A 308 -3.63 -0.48 38.11
N LYS A 309 -2.85 -0.91 39.10
CA LYS A 309 -1.72 -1.82 38.93
C LYS A 309 -1.86 -3.14 39.71
N SER A 310 -2.21 -4.18 38.97
CA SER A 310 -1.87 -5.61 39.19
C SER A 310 -2.21 -6.30 40.52
N ALA A 311 -3.11 -7.28 40.45
CA ALA A 311 -2.94 -8.64 41.00
C ALA A 311 -3.82 -9.63 40.19
N PRO A 312 -3.56 -10.95 40.20
CA PRO A 312 -3.73 -11.77 39.00
C PRO A 312 -5.17 -12.18 38.69
N SER A 313 -5.57 -12.01 37.43
CA SER A 313 -6.79 -12.57 36.84
C SER A 313 -6.43 -13.35 35.58
N LEU A 314 -7.05 -14.52 35.38
CA LEU A 314 -6.92 -15.32 34.16
C LEU A 314 -7.83 -14.70 33.07
N PRO A 315 -7.30 -14.26 31.92
CA PRO A 315 -8.10 -13.63 30.88
C PRO A 315 -8.94 -14.65 30.07
N ALA A 316 -10.06 -14.18 29.54
CA ALA A 316 -10.98 -14.95 28.69
C ALA A 316 -10.44 -15.13 27.25
N PRO A 317 -10.96 -16.10 26.46
CA PRO A 317 -10.28 -16.57 25.24
C PRO A 317 -10.61 -15.76 23.97
N SER A 318 -9.75 -14.81 23.60
CA SER A 318 -9.58 -14.31 22.22
C SER A 318 -8.31 -13.43 22.13
N GLY A 319 -7.22 -13.82 21.49
CA GLY A 319 -6.85 -15.12 20.93
C GLY A 319 -5.40 -15.01 20.47
N ASP A 320 -4.44 -15.35 21.35
CA ASP A 320 -3.03 -15.05 21.11
C ASP A 320 -2.49 -15.67 19.80
N VAL A 321 -1.56 -15.00 19.13
CA VAL A 321 -0.96 -15.41 17.84
C VAL A 321 -0.48 -16.87 17.87
N ILE A 322 0.08 -17.33 19.00
CA ILE A 322 0.51 -18.72 19.17
C ILE A 322 -0.70 -19.66 19.21
N GLY A 323 -1.71 -19.33 20.01
CA GLY A 323 -2.95 -20.11 20.12
C GLY A 323 -3.77 -20.13 18.82
N VAL A 324 -3.66 -19.09 17.99
CA VAL A 324 -4.23 -19.05 16.64
C VAL A 324 -3.39 -19.88 15.67
N ALA A 325 -2.07 -19.76 15.67
CA ALA A 325 -1.17 -20.57 14.84
C ALA A 325 -1.39 -22.08 15.04
N TYR A 326 -1.54 -22.52 16.29
CA TYR A 326 -1.81 -23.91 16.64
C TYR A 326 -3.14 -24.46 16.10
N LYS A 327 -4.13 -23.63 15.74
CA LYS A 327 -5.38 -24.08 15.11
C LYS A 327 -5.15 -24.75 13.75
N TYR A 328 -4.04 -24.42 13.07
CA TYR A 328 -3.79 -24.77 11.67
C TYR A 328 -2.69 -25.83 11.49
N LEU A 329 -2.22 -26.48 12.58
CA LEU A 329 -1.31 -27.62 12.45
C LEU A 329 -1.89 -28.68 11.53
N GLY A 330 -1.07 -29.18 10.59
CA GLY A 330 -1.49 -30.17 9.60
C GLY A 330 -2.22 -29.61 8.37
N VAL A 331 -2.47 -28.29 8.28
CA VAL A 331 -2.92 -27.66 7.02
C VAL A 331 -1.78 -27.78 5.99
N PRO A 332 -2.04 -28.24 4.75
CA PRO A 332 -0.98 -28.45 3.75
C PRO A 332 -0.32 -27.14 3.33
N TYR A 333 0.96 -27.22 2.95
CA TYR A 333 1.62 -26.13 2.25
C TYR A 333 1.01 -25.99 0.84
N VAL A 334 0.67 -24.76 0.47
CA VAL A 334 0.26 -24.38 -0.90
C VAL A 334 0.92 -23.04 -1.21
N TYR A 335 1.74 -22.98 -2.27
CA TYR A 335 2.40 -21.74 -2.66
C TYR A 335 1.37 -20.64 -3.00
N GLY A 336 1.63 -19.40 -2.58
CA GLY A 336 0.67 -18.30 -2.66
C GLY A 336 -0.52 -18.44 -1.70
N GLY A 337 -0.58 -19.51 -0.91
CA GLY A 337 -1.71 -19.87 -0.05
C GLY A 337 -1.88 -18.90 1.11
N LYS A 338 -3.00 -18.16 1.12
CA LYS A 338 -3.35 -17.17 2.15
C LYS A 338 -4.57 -17.58 3.00
N THR A 339 -5.00 -18.85 3.01
CA THR A 339 -6.22 -19.33 3.73
C THR A 339 -6.12 -20.76 4.30
N PRO A 340 -7.01 -21.20 5.22
CA PRO A 340 -6.95 -22.53 5.82
C PRO A 340 -7.16 -23.74 4.88
N SER A 341 -7.42 -23.54 3.59
CA SER A 341 -7.35 -24.63 2.60
C SER A 341 -5.91 -25.00 2.20
N GLY A 342 -4.94 -24.14 2.50
CA GLY A 342 -3.53 -24.32 2.20
C GLY A 342 -2.76 -23.00 2.31
N PHE A 343 -1.59 -23.04 2.94
CA PHE A 343 -0.80 -21.85 3.26
C PHE A 343 0.61 -21.89 2.65
N ASP A 344 1.14 -20.73 2.23
CA ASP A 344 2.59 -20.53 2.17
C ASP A 344 3.09 -19.88 3.48
N CYS A 345 4.40 -19.73 3.64
CA CYS A 345 4.97 -19.29 4.91
C CYS A 345 4.51 -17.88 5.33
N SER A 346 4.45 -16.91 4.39
CA SER A 346 3.97 -15.55 4.66
C SER A 346 2.45 -15.44 4.69
N GLY A 347 1.72 -16.27 3.94
CA GLY A 347 0.27 -16.36 3.99
C GLY A 347 -0.24 -16.97 5.31
N PHE A 348 0.47 -17.95 5.87
CA PHE A 348 0.22 -18.48 7.21
C PHE A 348 0.38 -17.40 8.27
N THR A 349 1.52 -16.70 8.30
CA THR A 349 1.79 -15.64 9.30
C THR A 349 0.81 -14.48 9.16
N ALA A 350 0.54 -14.00 7.94
CA ALA A 350 -0.42 -12.92 7.70
C ALA A 350 -1.84 -13.30 8.14
N TYR A 351 -2.28 -14.52 7.82
CA TYR A 351 -3.58 -15.00 8.27
C TYR A 351 -3.65 -15.07 9.81
N VAL A 352 -2.62 -15.63 10.46
CA VAL A 352 -2.58 -15.76 11.93
C VAL A 352 -2.57 -14.39 12.62
N PHE A 353 -1.80 -13.41 12.13
CA PHE A 353 -1.77 -12.07 12.73
C PHE A 353 -3.07 -11.28 12.52
N ARG A 354 -3.74 -11.43 11.38
CA ARG A 354 -5.09 -10.90 11.14
C ARG A 354 -6.14 -11.54 12.05
N GLU A 355 -6.17 -12.88 12.14
CA GLU A 355 -7.13 -13.65 12.95
C GLU A 355 -6.90 -13.45 14.47
N ALA A 356 -5.67 -13.19 14.92
CA ALA A 356 -5.33 -12.98 16.32
C ALA A 356 -5.49 -11.53 16.80
N TYR A 357 -4.99 -10.56 16.02
CA TYR A 357 -4.86 -9.16 16.44
C TYR A 357 -5.52 -8.15 15.48
N GLY A 358 -6.03 -8.57 14.33
CA GLY A 358 -6.58 -7.68 13.30
C GLY A 358 -5.52 -6.87 12.53
N ILE A 359 -4.24 -7.28 12.60
CA ILE A 359 -3.10 -6.55 12.03
C ILE A 359 -2.69 -7.20 10.70
N GLU A 360 -2.70 -6.41 9.62
CA GLU A 360 -2.04 -6.77 8.37
C GLU A 360 -0.53 -6.54 8.48
N ILE A 361 0.25 -7.62 8.38
CA ILE A 361 1.72 -7.57 8.43
C ILE A 361 2.37 -7.54 7.03
N GLY A 362 1.57 -7.61 5.96
CA GLY A 362 2.01 -7.67 4.57
C GLY A 362 1.86 -9.07 3.94
N GLY A 363 1.52 -9.12 2.65
CA GLY A 363 1.10 -10.36 1.96
C GLY A 363 2.24 -11.30 1.53
N TRP A 364 3.49 -10.87 1.69
CA TRP A 364 4.69 -11.58 1.23
C TRP A 364 5.85 -11.42 2.22
N THR A 365 6.77 -12.39 2.27
CA THR A 365 7.77 -12.57 3.35
C THR A 365 8.67 -11.35 3.52
N GLY A 366 9.13 -10.74 2.42
CA GLY A 366 9.96 -9.54 2.47
C GLY A 366 9.21 -8.24 2.82
N SER A 367 7.87 -8.21 2.82
CA SER A 367 7.14 -7.09 3.46
C SER A 367 7.06 -7.26 4.98
N GLN A 368 6.87 -8.48 5.47
CA GLN A 368 6.66 -8.76 6.89
C GLN A 368 7.88 -8.42 7.77
N GLN A 369 9.08 -8.37 7.20
CA GLN A 369 10.27 -7.90 7.93
C GLN A 369 10.18 -6.43 8.37
N TYR A 370 9.25 -5.65 7.81
CA TYR A 370 8.99 -4.25 8.13
C TYR A 370 7.77 -4.02 9.03
N ALA A 371 7.02 -5.07 9.40
CA ALA A 371 5.83 -5.00 10.25
C ALA A 371 6.12 -4.63 11.73
N GLY A 372 7.36 -4.28 12.07
CA GLY A 372 7.74 -3.88 13.42
C GLY A 372 9.24 -3.69 13.62
N SER A 373 9.70 -3.81 14.87
CA SER A 373 11.10 -3.62 15.24
C SER A 373 11.92 -4.89 14.99
N GLN A 374 12.93 -4.80 14.14
CA GLN A 374 13.92 -5.89 13.97
C GLN A 374 14.75 -6.07 15.25
N ILE A 375 14.94 -7.32 15.67
CA ILE A 375 15.67 -7.74 16.87
C ILE A 375 16.59 -8.92 16.54
N SER A 376 17.55 -9.23 17.44
CA SER A 376 18.34 -10.46 17.28
C SER A 376 17.49 -11.69 17.61
N VAL A 377 17.80 -12.85 17.01
CA VAL A 377 17.09 -14.12 17.27
C VAL A 377 17.14 -14.49 18.76
N SER A 378 18.25 -14.20 19.45
CA SER A 378 18.41 -14.39 20.90
C SER A 378 17.56 -13.47 21.78
N GLN A 379 16.97 -12.41 21.22
CA GLN A 379 16.00 -11.52 21.87
C GLN A 379 14.55 -11.84 21.49
N SER A 380 14.32 -12.82 20.60
CA SER A 380 12.98 -13.23 20.20
C SER A 380 12.22 -13.85 21.37
N GLN A 381 10.94 -13.54 21.42
CA GLN A 381 9.95 -14.00 22.38
C GLN A 381 8.88 -14.77 21.62
N ALA A 382 8.01 -15.46 22.36
CA ALA A 382 6.90 -16.18 21.75
C ALA A 382 5.92 -15.16 21.14
N GLY A 383 5.53 -15.35 19.87
CA GLY A 383 4.72 -14.41 19.09
C GLY A 383 5.49 -13.30 18.36
N ASP A 384 6.83 -13.33 18.34
CA ASP A 384 7.62 -12.59 17.34
C ASP A 384 7.72 -13.38 16.02
N LEU A 385 8.02 -12.69 14.91
CA LEU A 385 8.35 -13.33 13.63
C LEU A 385 9.84 -13.68 13.56
N LEU A 386 10.17 -14.83 12.98
CA LEU A 386 11.54 -15.28 12.68
C LEU A 386 11.73 -15.32 11.15
N PHE A 387 12.88 -14.87 10.65
CA PHE A 387 13.16 -14.78 9.21
C PHE A 387 14.48 -15.47 8.84
N TRP A 388 14.50 -16.10 7.68
CA TRP A 388 15.70 -16.69 7.07
C TRP A 388 16.05 -15.94 5.78
N GLY A 389 17.34 -15.71 5.57
CA GLY A 389 17.87 -14.86 4.50
C GLY A 389 18.27 -13.47 5.00
N PRO A 390 18.99 -12.68 4.16
CA PRO A 390 19.41 -11.33 4.50
C PRO A 390 18.22 -10.38 4.67
N LYS A 391 18.38 -9.34 5.51
CA LYS A 391 17.42 -8.23 5.52
C LYS A 391 17.37 -7.58 4.14
N GLY A 392 16.16 -7.29 3.67
CA GLY A 392 15.88 -6.83 2.31
C GLY A 392 15.33 -7.95 1.42
N SER A 393 15.86 -9.17 1.55
CA SER A 393 15.35 -10.36 0.85
C SER A 393 15.41 -11.61 1.76
N PRO A 394 14.45 -11.77 2.70
CA PRO A 394 14.22 -13.01 3.40
C PRO A 394 13.33 -13.95 2.57
N TYR A 395 13.69 -15.23 2.49
CA TYR A 395 12.99 -16.25 1.69
C TYR A 395 12.01 -17.11 2.50
N HIS A 396 12.04 -17.01 3.83
CA HIS A 396 11.13 -17.77 4.70
C HIS A 396 10.84 -17.03 6.01
N VAL A 397 9.62 -17.20 6.53
CA VAL A 397 9.14 -16.63 7.80
C VAL A 397 8.39 -17.66 8.63
N ALA A 398 8.60 -17.62 9.95
CA ALA A 398 7.92 -18.44 10.95
C ALA A 398 7.45 -17.59 12.13
N ILE A 399 6.54 -18.14 12.95
CA ILE A 399 6.13 -17.56 14.23
C ILE A 399 6.94 -18.21 15.34
N SER A 400 7.67 -17.42 16.11
CA SER A 400 8.40 -17.88 17.29
C SER A 400 7.43 -18.42 18.36
N LEU A 401 7.74 -19.59 18.91
CA LEU A 401 7.07 -20.15 20.08
C LEU A 401 7.87 -19.86 21.38
N GLY A 402 8.98 -19.12 21.27
CA GLY A 402 10.00 -19.02 22.31
C GLY A 402 10.86 -20.29 22.41
N ASN A 403 11.79 -20.30 23.37
CA ASN A 403 12.62 -21.48 23.72
C ASN A 403 13.38 -22.17 22.56
N GLY A 404 13.61 -21.48 21.43
CA GLY A 404 14.23 -22.07 20.23
C GLY A 404 13.30 -22.97 19.41
N GLN A 405 11.98 -22.77 19.53
CA GLN A 405 10.95 -23.43 18.73
C GLN A 405 10.16 -22.40 17.91
N TYR A 406 9.60 -22.83 16.78
CA TYR A 406 8.74 -22.01 15.94
C TYR A 406 7.67 -22.85 15.25
N ILE A 407 6.63 -22.20 14.73
CA ILE A 407 5.58 -22.79 13.91
C ILE A 407 5.53 -22.10 12.53
N HIS A 408 5.44 -22.87 11.46
CA HIS A 408 5.49 -22.39 10.07
C HIS A 408 4.76 -23.33 9.11
N ALA A 409 4.42 -22.83 7.91
CA ALA A 409 4.22 -23.67 6.73
C ALA A 409 5.61 -23.82 6.04
N PRO A 410 6.24 -25.02 6.04
CA PRO A 410 7.65 -25.18 5.68
C PRO A 410 7.91 -24.95 4.19
N SER A 411 7.41 -25.85 3.37
CA SER A 411 7.67 -25.98 1.94
C SER A 411 6.65 -26.95 1.33
N GLU A 412 6.56 -26.93 0.00
CA GLU A 412 5.70 -27.83 -0.77
C GLU A 412 5.99 -29.31 -0.50
N GLY A 413 4.92 -30.11 -0.35
CA GLY A 413 4.96 -31.47 0.19
C GLY A 413 4.75 -31.52 1.71
N GLY A 414 5.09 -30.45 2.44
CA GLY A 414 4.91 -30.35 3.89
C GLY A 414 3.54 -29.84 4.34
N VAL A 415 3.38 -29.73 5.66
CA VAL A 415 2.20 -29.20 6.35
C VAL A 415 2.63 -28.18 7.40
N VAL A 416 1.71 -27.33 7.89
CA VAL A 416 1.99 -26.44 9.02
C VAL A 416 2.43 -27.26 10.23
N GLU A 417 3.66 -27.04 10.70
CA GLU A 417 4.34 -27.85 11.71
C GLU A 417 5.09 -27.03 12.76
N VAL A 418 5.49 -27.68 13.86
CA VAL A 418 6.39 -27.11 14.89
C VAL A 418 7.78 -27.69 14.73
N ASN A 419 8.78 -26.83 14.55
CA ASN A 419 10.18 -27.21 14.37
C ASN A 419 11.09 -26.36 15.29
N SER A 420 12.42 -26.54 15.25
CA SER A 420 13.38 -25.89 16.15
C SER A 420 14.49 -25.14 15.43
N THR A 421 14.82 -23.96 15.96
CA THR A 421 15.91 -23.09 15.47
C THR A 421 17.29 -23.75 15.56
N ARG A 422 17.40 -24.91 16.23
CA ARG A 422 18.62 -25.72 16.30
C ARG A 422 18.93 -26.45 14.98
N TYR A 423 17.90 -26.84 14.23
CA TYR A 423 18.05 -27.60 12.99
C TYR A 423 17.97 -26.70 11.76
N PHE A 424 17.16 -25.64 11.82
CA PHE A 424 17.08 -24.60 10.80
C PHE A 424 17.17 -23.23 11.48
N THR A 425 18.34 -22.58 11.43
CA THR A 425 18.62 -21.37 12.22
C THR A 425 18.22 -20.09 11.47
N PRO A 426 17.28 -19.28 12.00
CA PRO A 426 16.89 -18.02 11.37
C PRO A 426 18.01 -16.97 11.42
N SER A 427 17.99 -16.07 10.45
CA SER A 427 18.97 -15.01 10.27
C SER A 427 18.67 -13.77 11.12
N PHE A 428 17.38 -13.44 11.33
CA PHE A 428 16.93 -12.38 12.23
C PHE A 428 15.51 -12.62 12.74
N ALA A 429 15.02 -11.75 13.62
CA ALA A 429 13.65 -11.76 14.11
C ALA A 429 13.03 -10.34 14.09
N VAL A 430 11.71 -10.24 14.12
CA VAL A 430 10.96 -8.97 14.15
C VAL A 430 9.85 -9.03 15.19
N ARG A 431 9.84 -8.05 16.08
CA ARG A 431 8.74 -7.79 17.01
C ARG A 431 7.74 -6.86 16.33
N VAL A 432 6.66 -7.46 15.84
CA VAL A 432 5.53 -6.76 15.20
C VAL A 432 4.97 -5.70 16.16
N ALA A 433 4.66 -4.51 15.65
CA ALA A 433 4.02 -3.46 16.43
C ALA A 433 2.56 -3.85 16.78
N ARG A 434 2.10 -3.52 17.99
CA ARG A 434 0.79 -3.87 18.53
C ARG A 434 0.26 -2.72 19.38
#